data_AF-D3ASP3-F1
#
_entry.id   AF-D3ASP3-F1
#
_cell.length_a   1.000
_cell.length_b   1.000
_cell.length_c   1.000
_cell.angle_alpha   90.00
_cell.angle_beta   90.00
_cell.angle_gamma   90.00
#
_symmetry.space_group_name_H-M   'P 1'
#
loop_
_entity.id
_entity.type
_entity.pdbx_description
1 polymer ?
#
loop_
_entity_poly.entity_id
_entity_poly.type
_entity_poly.pdbx_seq_one_letter_code
_entity_poly.pdbx_strand_id
1 'polypeptide(L)'
;EFAAHVKAGEKKEASRMIAFPKKVVLPDKQVTVQSPEEFLAYYDEIFTADYRERIGQLMAEDDVWWSYRGVAVGNGEVWLNERDGTLWIEALNNGEDRAVQYPENTGIQAE
;
A
#
# COMPACT_ATOMS: atom_id res chain seq x y z
N GLU A 1 7.51 -9.92 4.03
CA GLU A 1 8.46 -9.51 2.96
C GLU A 1 8.32 -8.04 2.59
N PHE A 2 7.11 -7.54 2.28
CA PHE A 2 6.89 -6.13 1.92
C PHE A 2 7.55 -5.10 2.85
N ALA A 3 7.27 -5.12 4.16
CA ALA A 3 7.91 -4.19 5.10
C ALA A 3 9.44 -4.30 5.14
N ALA A 4 9.99 -5.49 4.89
CA ALA A 4 11.45 -5.67 4.84
C ALA A 4 12.05 -4.94 3.64
N HIS A 5 11.44 -5.07 2.46
CA HIS A 5 11.85 -4.31 1.26
C HIS A 5 11.70 -2.79 1.47
N VAL A 6 10.60 -2.35 2.09
CA VAL A 6 10.38 -0.94 2.42
C VAL A 6 11.48 -0.41 3.35
N LYS A 7 11.82 -1.15 4.41
CA LYS A 7 12.90 -0.81 5.36
C LYS A 7 14.29 -0.83 4.73
N ALA A 8 14.55 -1.78 3.84
CA ALA A 8 15.82 -1.91 3.13
C ALA A 8 15.99 -0.87 2.00
N GLY A 9 14.95 -0.09 1.68
CA GLY A 9 14.98 0.86 0.57
C GLY A 9 14.89 0.19 -0.81
N GLU A 10 14.45 -1.06 -0.87
CA GLU A 10 14.32 -1.87 -2.08
C GLU A 10 13.02 -1.55 -2.82
N LYS A 11 12.90 -0.29 -3.27
CA LYS A 11 11.68 0.29 -3.83
C LYS A 11 11.07 -0.56 -4.95
N LYS A 12 11.91 -1.13 -5.82
CA LYS A 12 11.46 -1.97 -6.94
C LYS A 12 10.77 -3.24 -6.45
N GLU A 13 11.33 -3.90 -5.44
CA GLU A 13 10.75 -5.12 -4.90
C GLU A 13 9.47 -4.84 -4.12
N ALA A 14 9.47 -3.79 -3.29
CA ALA A 14 8.27 -3.35 -2.59
C ALA A 14 7.12 -2.99 -3.57
N SER A 15 7.40 -2.25 -4.64
CA SER A 15 6.39 -1.87 -5.63
C SER A 15 5.79 -3.07 -6.37
N ARG A 16 6.55 -4.15 -6.60
CA ARG A 16 6.04 -5.35 -7.29
C ARG A 16 5.00 -6.12 -6.48
N MET A 17 4.91 -5.87 -5.18
CA MET A 17 3.93 -6.50 -4.29
C MET A 17 2.60 -5.75 -4.27
N ILE A 18 2.50 -4.58 -4.90
CA ILE A 18 1.28 -3.78 -4.99
C ILE A 18 0.45 -4.28 -6.18
N ALA A 19 -0.82 -4.57 -5.94
CA ALA A 19 -1.74 -4.87 -7.02
C ALA A 19 -1.95 -3.60 -7.86
N PHE A 20 -1.80 -3.64 -9.17
CA PHE A 20 -2.09 -2.51 -10.05
C PHE A 20 -3.32 -2.79 -10.92
N PRO A 21 -4.01 -1.76 -11.45
CA PRO A 21 -3.75 -0.32 -11.34
C PRO A 21 -4.15 0.29 -9.99
N LYS A 22 -3.52 1.42 -9.62
CA LYS A 22 -3.84 2.17 -8.39
C LYS A 22 -3.88 3.67 -8.63
N LYS A 23 -4.75 4.35 -7.87
CA LYS A 23 -4.75 5.81 -7.73
C LYS A 23 -3.80 6.17 -6.59
N VAL A 24 -2.77 6.93 -6.91
CA VAL A 24 -1.87 7.58 -5.97
C VAL A 24 -2.45 8.95 -5.65
N VAL A 25 -2.71 9.18 -4.36
CA VAL A 25 -3.18 10.45 -3.81
C VAL A 25 -2.02 11.09 -3.09
N LEU A 26 -1.74 12.34 -3.44
CA LEU A 26 -0.75 13.22 -2.84
C LEU A 26 -1.45 14.55 -2.51
N PRO A 27 -0.87 15.43 -1.67
CA PRO A 27 -1.55 16.65 -1.21
C PRO A 27 -2.01 17.58 -2.33
N ASP A 28 -1.28 17.61 -3.44
CA ASP A 28 -1.46 18.54 -4.54
C ASP A 28 -2.01 17.88 -5.82
N LYS A 29 -1.99 16.54 -5.91
CA LYS A 29 -2.37 15.82 -7.13
C LYS A 29 -2.88 14.40 -6.85
N GLN A 30 -3.63 13.89 -7.82
CA GLN A 30 -4.00 12.49 -7.89
C GLN A 30 -3.65 11.95 -9.27
N VAL A 31 -3.08 10.75 -9.31
CA VAL A 31 -2.64 10.11 -10.56
C VAL A 31 -2.93 8.62 -10.51
N THR A 32 -3.37 8.05 -11.62
CA THR A 32 -3.49 6.58 -11.74
C THR A 32 -2.22 6.03 -12.35
N VAL A 33 -1.64 5.04 -11.70
CA VAL A 33 -0.47 4.28 -12.16
C VAL A 33 -0.91 2.86 -12.51
N GLN A 34 -0.37 2.36 -13.62
CA GLN A 34 -0.74 1.07 -14.21
C GLN A 34 0.24 -0.05 -13.85
N SER A 35 1.44 0.30 -13.36
CA SER A 35 2.48 -0.69 -13.10
C SER A 35 3.40 -0.28 -11.94
N PRO A 36 4.20 -1.24 -11.42
CA PRO A 36 5.25 -0.94 -10.45
C PRO A 36 6.22 0.13 -10.93
N GLU A 37 6.57 0.11 -12.22
CA GLU A 37 7.52 1.05 -12.83
C GLU A 37 7.00 2.48 -12.82
N GLU A 38 5.71 2.68 -13.14
CA GLU A 38 5.07 4.00 -13.06
C GLU A 38 4.96 4.49 -11.61
N PHE A 39 4.66 3.58 -10.68
CA PHE A 39 4.54 3.90 -9.26
C PHE A 39 5.87 4.36 -8.64
N LEU A 40 7.01 3.89 -9.12
CA LEU A 40 8.33 4.29 -8.61
C LEU A 40 8.56 5.80 -8.66
N ALA A 41 7.93 6.52 -9.59
CA ALA A 41 8.01 7.98 -9.67
C ALA A 41 7.43 8.70 -8.44
N TYR A 42 6.51 8.05 -7.71
CA TYR A 42 5.81 8.59 -6.55
C TYR A 42 6.19 7.88 -5.24
N TYR A 43 7.08 6.90 -5.31
CA TYR A 43 7.40 6.03 -4.17
C TYR A 43 7.85 6.82 -2.95
N ASP A 44 8.82 7.74 -3.11
CA ASP A 44 9.32 8.52 -1.96
C ASP A 44 8.31 9.53 -1.43
N GLU A 45 7.36 9.97 -2.27
CA GLU A 45 6.28 10.86 -1.85
C GLU A 45 5.26 10.10 -0.98
N ILE A 46 5.01 8.81 -1.27
CA ILE A 46 4.16 7.93 -0.46
C ILE A 46 4.88 7.40 0.78
N PHE A 47 6.10 6.87 0.61
CA PHE A 47 6.90 6.27 1.67
C PHE A 47 7.81 7.31 2.32
N THR A 48 7.20 8.24 3.06
CA THR A 48 7.92 9.19 3.91
C THR A 48 8.74 8.46 4.97
N ALA A 49 9.71 9.15 5.59
CA ALA A 49 10.57 8.53 6.61
C ALA A 49 9.72 7.92 7.74
N ASP A 50 8.78 8.69 8.26
CA ASP A 50 7.85 8.30 9.32
C ASP A 50 6.96 7.13 8.90
N TYR A 51 6.50 7.10 7.65
CA TYR A 51 5.68 5.98 7.16
C TYR A 51 6.47 4.68 7.01
N ARG A 52 7.73 4.76 6.55
CA ARG A 52 8.62 3.58 6.46
C ARG A 52 8.91 2.98 7.83
N GLU A 53 9.12 3.81 8.84
CA GLU A 53 9.32 3.37 10.21
C GLU A 53 8.05 2.69 10.75
N ARG A 54 6.89 3.32 10.61
CA ARG A 54 5.59 2.77 11.03
C ARG A 54 5.26 1.44 10.37
N ILE A 55 5.36 1.31 9.05
CA ILE A 55 5.14 0.03 8.34
C ILE A 55 6.03 -1.07 8.93
N GLY A 56 7.28 -0.71 9.23
CA GLY A 56 8.24 -1.63 9.78
C GLY A 56 8.00 -2.04 11.23
N GLN A 57 7.27 -1.25 12.02
CA GLN A 57 6.83 -1.57 13.38
C GLN A 57 5.55 -2.40 13.33
N LEU A 58 4.56 -1.94 12.57
CA LEU A 58 3.25 -2.57 12.38
C LEU A 58 3.35 -4.02 11.89
N MET A 59 4.28 -4.32 10.97
CA MET A 59 4.48 -5.70 10.47
C MET A 59 5.41 -6.55 11.34
N ALA A 60 6.01 -5.98 12.40
CA ALA A 60 6.80 -6.71 13.39
C ALA A 60 6.00 -6.99 14.67
N GLU A 61 5.00 -6.17 14.95
CA GLU A 61 4.00 -6.38 15.99
C GLU A 61 2.93 -7.35 15.45
N ASP A 62 2.42 -8.27 16.26
CA ASP A 62 1.31 -9.18 15.89
C ASP A 62 -0.03 -8.41 15.72
N ASP A 63 0.02 -7.13 15.33
CA ASP A 63 -1.08 -6.18 15.21
C ASP A 63 -1.74 -6.28 13.83
N VAL A 64 -2.28 -7.47 13.58
CA VAL A 64 -2.91 -7.87 12.33
C VAL A 64 -4.41 -8.06 12.58
N TRP A 65 -5.23 -7.32 11.85
CA TRP A 65 -6.68 -7.44 11.90
C TRP A 65 -7.23 -8.13 10.65
N TRP A 66 -7.83 -9.29 10.85
CA TRP A 66 -8.39 -10.15 9.80
C TRP A 66 -9.91 -9.93 9.66
N SER A 67 -10.38 -9.75 8.43
CA SER A 67 -11.80 -9.75 8.08
C SER A 67 -12.07 -10.54 6.80
N TYR A 68 -13.35 -10.81 6.50
CA TYR A 68 -13.75 -11.45 5.24
C TYR A 68 -13.43 -10.61 3.98
N ARG A 69 -13.07 -9.33 4.14
CA ARG A 69 -12.72 -8.40 3.06
C ARG A 69 -11.20 -8.28 2.83
N GLY A 70 -10.39 -9.02 3.59
CA GLY A 70 -8.93 -8.95 3.57
C GLY A 70 -8.35 -8.67 4.96
N VAL A 71 -7.04 -8.42 4.98
CA VAL A 71 -6.26 -8.14 6.20
C VAL A 71 -5.87 -6.68 6.23
N ALA A 72 -6.20 -5.99 7.31
CA ALA A 72 -5.67 -4.67 7.62
C ALA A 72 -4.54 -4.82 8.65
N VAL A 73 -3.45 -4.09 8.45
CA VAL A 73 -2.33 -4.03 9.40
C VAL A 73 -2.33 -2.64 10.03
N GLY A 74 -2.17 -2.59 11.36
CA GLY A 74 -2.34 -1.37 12.15
C GLY A 74 -3.79 -0.87 12.14
N ASN A 75 -3.97 0.44 12.04
CA ASN A 75 -5.26 1.13 11.90
C ASN A 75 -5.73 1.23 10.44
N GLY A 76 -5.23 0.37 9.55
CA GLY A 76 -5.55 0.38 8.12
C GLY A 76 -4.51 1.08 7.25
N GLU A 77 -3.30 1.27 7.77
CA GLU A 77 -2.14 1.76 7.02
C GLU A 77 -1.82 0.86 5.83
N VAL A 78 -1.95 -0.47 6.00
CA VAL A 78 -1.74 -1.42 4.91
C VAL A 78 -2.94 -2.35 4.80
N TRP A 79 -3.53 -2.44 3.61
CA TRP A 79 -4.55 -3.42 3.28
C TRP A 79 -3.98 -4.48 2.35
N LEU A 80 -4.25 -5.73 2.68
CA LEU A 80 -3.73 -6.92 2.02
C LEU A 80 -4.88 -7.82 1.60
N ASN A 81 -4.74 -8.44 0.44
CA ASN A 81 -5.63 -9.53 0.03
C ASN A 81 -4.84 -10.66 -0.62
N GLU A 82 -5.33 -11.88 -0.43
CA GLU A 82 -4.76 -13.07 -1.08
C GLU A 82 -5.49 -13.34 -2.40
N ARG A 83 -4.72 -13.59 -3.46
CA ARG A 83 -5.22 -13.94 -4.78
C ARG A 83 -4.31 -15.03 -5.36
N ASP A 84 -4.88 -16.19 -5.69
CA ASP A 84 -4.18 -17.32 -6.30
C ASP A 84 -2.91 -17.78 -5.55
N GLY A 85 -2.98 -17.81 -4.22
CA GLY A 85 -1.89 -18.16 -3.31
C GLY A 85 -0.86 -17.04 -3.10
N THR A 86 -1.10 -15.85 -3.64
CA THR A 86 -0.18 -14.70 -3.54
C THR A 86 -0.82 -13.57 -2.74
N LEU A 87 -0.09 -13.03 -1.77
CA LEU A 87 -0.51 -11.87 -0.99
C LEU A 87 -0.17 -10.58 -1.73
N TRP A 88 -1.16 -9.71 -1.91
CA TRP A 88 -1.04 -8.44 -2.60
C TRP A 88 -1.34 -7.26 -1.68
N ILE A 89 -0.56 -6.18 -1.81
CA ILE A 89 -0.92 -4.88 -1.23
C ILE A 89 -2.03 -4.26 -2.07
N GLU A 90 -3.16 -4.01 -1.44
CA GLU A 90 -4.35 -3.44 -2.09
C GLU A 90 -4.52 -1.95 -1.83
N ALA A 91 -4.13 -1.50 -0.63
CA ALA A 91 -4.13 -0.08 -0.31
C ALA A 91 -3.04 0.24 0.71
N LEU A 92 -2.58 1.49 0.63
CA LEU A 92 -1.62 2.08 1.56
C LEU A 92 -2.19 3.42 2.02
N ASN A 93 -2.21 3.66 3.32
CA ASN A 93 -2.64 4.93 3.92
C ASN A 93 -1.52 5.46 4.80
N ASN A 94 -0.86 6.52 4.35
CA ASN A 94 0.19 7.17 5.12
C ASN A 94 -0.41 8.16 6.16
N GLY A 95 -1.64 8.65 5.94
CA GLY A 95 -2.32 9.57 6.86
C GLY A 95 -1.91 11.04 6.72
N GLU A 96 -0.87 11.32 5.94
CA GLU A 96 -0.41 12.68 5.57
C GLU A 96 -1.06 13.16 4.25
N ASP A 97 -2.39 13.01 4.09
CA ASP A 97 -3.11 13.21 2.82
C ASP A 97 -2.51 12.41 1.64
N ARG A 98 -1.93 11.26 1.98
CA ARG A 98 -1.19 10.37 1.09
C ARG A 98 -1.77 8.98 1.14
N ALA A 99 -2.17 8.48 -0.03
CA ALA A 99 -2.72 7.14 -0.13
C ALA A 99 -2.41 6.49 -1.47
N VAL A 100 -2.39 5.16 -1.47
CA VAL A 100 -2.47 4.33 -2.67
C VAL A 100 -3.76 3.55 -2.53
N GLN A 101 -4.71 3.78 -3.43
CA GLN A 101 -6.04 3.21 -3.35
C GLN A 101 -6.50 2.72 -4.71
N TYR A 102 -7.63 2.02 -4.73
CA TYR A 102 -8.23 1.64 -6.00
C TYR A 102 -8.61 2.88 -6.84
N PRO A 103 -8.44 2.83 -8.17
CA PRO A 103 -8.97 3.86 -9.05
C PRO A 103 -10.48 3.99 -8.88
N GLU A 104 -10.99 5.22 -8.96
CA GLU A 104 -12.42 5.54 -8.92
C GLU A 104 -13.10 4.99 -10.18
N ASN A 105 -13.38 3.68 -10.16
CA ASN A 105 -14.21 2.89 -11.08
C ASN A 105 -14.14 1.36 -10.82
N THR A 106 -13.46 0.90 -9.77
CA THR A 106 -13.60 -0.50 -9.34
C THR A 106 -14.84 -0.57 -8.45
N GLY A 107 -15.95 -1.06 -9.00
CA GLY A 107 -17.29 -1.06 -8.39
C GLY A 107 -17.46 -1.93 -7.14
N ILE A 108 -16.58 -1.82 -6.15
CA ILE A 108 -16.87 -2.25 -4.79
C ILE A 108 -17.15 -0.98 -3.99
N GLN A 109 -18.40 -0.51 -4.13
CA GLN A 109 -19.04 0.19 -3.03
C GLN A 109 -19.12 -0.83 -1.89
N ALA A 110 -18.48 -0.54 -0.76
CA ALA A 110 -18.76 -1.26 0.45
C ALA A 110 -20.23 -1.00 0.80
N GLU A 111 -21.09 -1.99 0.53
CA GLU A 111 -22.36 -2.15 1.25
C GLU A 111 -22.09 -2.38 2.74
#